data_AF-E6MLZ7-F1
#
_entry.id   AF-E6MLZ7-F1
#
_cell.length_a   1.000
_cell.length_b   1.000
_cell.length_c   1.000
_cell.angle_alpha   90.00
_cell.angle_beta   90.00
_cell.angle_gamma   90.00
#
_symmetry.space_group_name_H-M   'P 1'
#
loop_
_entity.id
_entity.type
_entity.pdbx_description
1 polymer ?
#
loop_
_entity_poly.entity_id
_entity_poly.type
_entity_poly.pdbx_seq_one_letter_code
_entity_poly.pdbx_strand_id
1 'polypeptide(L)' 'MHELHIRYSAEEKETIVLSVKRSELSIVQALKRLGIPRRTFYNWYQKSATGGDECS' A
#
# COMPACT_ATOMS: atom_id res chain seq x y z
N MET A 1 -11.49 -15.62 -12.01
CA MET A 1 -12.14 -14.78 -10.99
C MET A 1 -11.19 -13.64 -10.63
N HIS A 2 -11.33 -12.53 -11.34
CA HIS A 2 -10.84 -11.16 -11.06
C HIS A 2 -9.52 -11.00 -10.29
N GLU A 3 -8.43 -11.55 -10.81
CA GLU A 3 -7.14 -10.85 -10.70
C GLU A 3 -7.16 -9.69 -11.69
N LEU A 4 -8.00 -8.69 -11.44
CA LEU A 4 -7.76 -7.38 -12.03
C LEU A 4 -6.46 -6.93 -11.40
N HIS A 5 -5.36 -7.19 -12.10
CA HIS A 5 -4.05 -6.67 -11.76
C HIS A 5 -4.12 -5.16 -11.97
N ILE A 6 -4.78 -4.47 -11.03
CA ILE A 6 -4.77 -3.04 -10.91
C ILE A 6 -3.31 -2.72 -10.64
N ARG A 7 -2.60 -2.31 -11.70
CA ARG A 7 -1.24 -1.77 -11.59
C ARG A 7 -1.38 -0.43 -10.87
N TYR A 8 -1.54 -0.48 -9.55
CA TYR A 8 -1.34 0.69 -8.72
C TYR A 8 0.10 1.13 -8.94
N SER A 9 0.25 2.26 -9.64
CA SER A 9 1.53 2.92 -9.82
C SER A 9 2.10 3.27 -8.44
N ALA A 10 3.40 3.53 -8.36
CA ALA A 10 4.02 3.93 -7.09
C ALA A 10 3.28 5.13 -6.45
N GLU A 11 2.89 6.11 -7.27
CA GLU A 11 2.07 7.26 -6.89
C GLU A 11 0.71 6.90 -6.28
N GLU A 12 -0.01 5.95 -6.86
CA GLU A 12 -1.33 5.55 -6.34
C GLU A 12 -1.21 4.90 -4.97
N LYS A 13 -0.18 4.04 -4.79
CA LYS A 13 0.11 3.42 -3.49
C LYS A 13 0.48 4.48 -2.47
N GLU A 14 1.29 5.46 -2.86
CA GLU A 14 1.72 6.55 -1.99
C GLU A 14 0.55 7.45 -1.61
N THR A 15 -0.35 7.75 -2.54
CA THR A 15 -1.60 8.48 -2.30
C THR A 15 -2.49 7.75 -1.29
N ILE A 16 -2.60 6.43 -1.39
CA ILE A 16 -3.35 5.62 -0.41
C ILE A 16 -2.67 5.68 0.95
N VAL A 17 -1.34 5.53 1.02
CA VAL A 17 -0.56 5.63 2.28
C VAL A 17 -0.70 7.02 2.91
N LEU A 18 -0.63 8.09 2.12
CA LEU A 18 -0.79 9.48 2.57
C LEU A 18 -2.21 9.78 3.05
N SER A 19 -3.23 9.30 2.34
CA SER A 19 -4.63 9.41 2.75
C SER A 19 -4.89 8.69 4.08
N VAL A 20 -4.31 7.50 4.24
CA VAL A 20 -4.33 6.74 5.49
C VAL A 20 -3.58 7.48 6.61
N LYS A 21 -2.41 8.07 6.33
CA LYS A 21 -1.58 8.81 7.30
C LYS A 21 -2.20 10.13 7.73
N ARG A 22 -2.95 10.78 6.83
CA ARG A 22 -3.66 12.05 7.08
C ARG A 22 -5.00 11.83 7.79
N SER A 23 -5.61 10.66 7.63
CA SER A 23 -6.65 10.22 8.56
C SER A 23 -6.03 9.96 9.93
N GLU A 24 -6.57 10.57 10.98
CA GLU A 24 -6.20 10.28 12.38
C GLU A 24 -6.61 8.86 12.83
N LEU A 25 -7.10 8.04 11.90
CA LEU A 25 -7.51 6.67 12.12
C LEU A 25 -6.30 5.74 12.10
N SER A 26 -6.39 4.64 12.85
CA SER A 26 -5.36 3.60 12.79
C SER A 26 -5.25 3.07 11.35
N ILE A 27 -4.02 2.87 10.86
CA ILE A 27 -3.72 2.34 9.52
C ILE A 27 -4.60 1.12 9.19
N VAL A 28 -4.83 0.26 10.19
CA VAL A 28 -5.66 -0.94 10.09
C VAL A 28 -7.13 -0.61 9.78
N GLN A 29 -7.70 0.41 10.41
CA GLN A 29 -9.08 0.84 10.18
C GLN A 29 -9.23 1.49 8.80
N ALA A 30 -8.28 2.34 8.40
CA ALA A 30 -8.30 2.98 7.11
C ALA A 30 -8.18 1.95 5.96
N LEU A 31 -7.27 0.97 6.08
CA LEU A 31 -7.14 -0.14 5.14
C LEU A 31 -8.40 -1.00 5.07
N LYS A 32 -9.04 -1.27 6.22
CA LYS A 32 -10.32 -2.00 6.26
C LYS A 32 -11.42 -1.24 5.52
N ARG A 33 -11.45 0.09 5.62
CA ARG A 33 -12.41 0.95 4.92
C ARG A 33 -12.16 1.02 3.41
N LEU A 34 -10.90 0.96 3.00
CA LEU A 34 -10.47 0.91 1.60
C LEU A 34 -10.62 -0.51 0.99
N GLY A 35 -10.89 -1.53 1.80
CA GLY A 35 -10.95 -2.93 1.35
C GLY A 35 -9.58 -3.54 1.05
N ILE A 36 -8.49 -2.92 1.51
CA ILE A 36 -7.13 -3.37 1.26
C ILE A 36 -6.70 -4.30 2.40
N PRO A 37 -6.33 -5.55 2.12
CA PRO A 37 -5.80 -6.43 3.15
C PRO A 37 -4.43 -5.93 3.63
N ARG A 38 -4.20 -5.99 4.95
CA ARG A 38 -2.93 -5.56 5.58
C ARG A 38 -1.70 -6.16 4.90
N ARG A 39 -1.79 -7.44 4.48
CA ARG A 39 -0.70 -8.15 3.80
C ARG A 39 -0.28 -7.46 2.50
N THR A 40 -1.25 -6.99 1.72
CA THR A 40 -1.00 -6.26 0.46
C THR A 40 -0.35 -4.91 0.73
N PHE A 41 -0.81 -4.19 1.76
CA PHE A 41 -0.20 -2.92 2.17
C PHE A 41 1.25 -3.10 2.61
N TYR A 42 1.54 -4.07 3.47
CA TYR A 42 2.92 -4.36 3.89
C TYR A 42 3.79 -4.83 2.73
N ASN A 43 3.24 -5.59 1.78
CA ASN A 43 3.97 -6.00 0.58
C ASN A 43 4.33 -4.80 -0.31
N TRP A 44 3.45 -3.80 -0.42
CA TRP A 44 3.74 -2.54 -1.11
C TRP A 44 4.76 -1.70 -0.34
N TYR A 45 4.61 -1.57 0.98
CA TYR A 45 5.54 -0.85 1.84
C TYR A 45 6.95 -1.46 1.79
N GLN A 46 7.04 -2.78 1.82
CA GLN A 46 8.29 -3.50 1.68
C GLN A 46 8.89 -3.28 0.29
N LYS A 47 8.11 -3.41 -0.80
CA LYS A 47 8.63 -3.11 -2.15
C LYS A 47 9.09 -1.66 -2.33
N SER A 48 8.42 -0.68 -1.73
CA SER A 48 8.87 0.71 -1.75
C SER A 48 10.10 0.95 -0.88
N ALA A 49 10.22 0.25 0.26
CA ALA A 49 11.37 0.36 1.16
C ALA A 49 12.61 -0.41 0.63
N THR A 50 12.40 -1.52 -0.09
CA THR A 50 13.44 -2.34 -0.72
C THR A 50 13.93 -1.77 -2.04
N GLY A 51 13.33 -0.68 -2.56
CA GLY A 51 13.83 0.06 -3.73
C GLY A 51 15.16 0.80 -3.53
N GLY A 52 15.93 0.46 -2.47
CA GLY A 52 17.22 1.06 -2.14
C GLY A 52 18.39 0.10 -2.01
N ASP A 53 18.22 -1.22 -2.13
CA ASP A 53 19.35 -2.16 -2.13
C ASP A 53 18.93 -3.53 -2.69
N GLU A 54 18.87 -3.64 -4.02
CA GLU A 54 19.14 -4.91 -4.69
C GLU A 54 20.54 -4.76 -5.32
N CYS A 55 21.57 -4.68 -4.47
CA CYS A 55 22.95 -4.90 -4.86
C CYS A 55 23.27 -6.37 -4.56
N SER A 56 23.22 -7.21 -5.59
CA SER A 56 23.96 -8.47 -5.67
C SER A 56 24.79 -8.47 -6.94
#